data_AF-A0A924VC05-F1
#
_entry.id   AF-A0A924VC05-F1
#
_cell.length_a   1.000
_cell.length_b   1.000
_cell.length_c   1.000
_cell.angle_alpha   90.00
_cell.angle_beta   90.00
_cell.angle_gamma   90.00
#
_symmetry.space_group_name_H-M   'P 1'
#
loop_
_entity.id
_entity.type
_entity.pdbx_description
1 polymer ?
#
loop_
_entity_poly.entity_id
_entity_poly.type
_entity_poly.pdbx_seq_one_letter_code
_entity_poly.pdbx_strand_id
1 'polypeptide(L)'
;MLSHHKLLIRVAEVVALVATGVAFSVATYAHTHPAATEPFELAVIAMFALDMFSFGIACALAGEFVRSVRQPTTLPDRYRGLSSAKITGLFKWAPIAYKLAAIVAIIVVVITGFTIGSVEWSSSEAFTPQLAVGAMLYLAGFFLFALPVLGSAARMPGAYEDNVAVLRRDA
;
A
#
# COMPACT_ATOMS: atom_id res chain seq x y z
N MET A 1 -0.85 -19.30 7.95
CA MET A 1 -0.27 -18.32 7.02
C MET A 1 -1.33 -17.30 6.64
N LEU A 2 -0.97 -16.03 6.51
CA LEU A 2 -1.91 -14.95 6.22
C LEU A 2 -2.57 -15.13 4.85
N SER A 3 -1.84 -15.68 3.87
CA SER A 3 -2.40 -15.95 2.53
C SER A 3 -3.57 -16.94 2.49
N HIS A 4 -3.82 -17.73 3.55
CA HIS A 4 -5.03 -18.55 3.69
C HIS A 4 -6.26 -17.73 4.13
N HIS A 5 -6.07 -16.58 4.75
CA HIS A 5 -7.15 -15.78 5.32
C HIS A 5 -7.75 -14.84 4.26
N LYS A 6 -8.32 -15.43 3.20
CA LYS A 6 -8.82 -14.70 2.02
C LYS A 6 -9.85 -13.63 2.36
N LEU A 7 -10.70 -13.86 3.36
CA LEU A 7 -11.68 -12.88 3.81
C LEU A 7 -10.99 -11.62 4.34
N LEU A 8 -10.00 -11.76 5.23
CA LEU A 8 -9.25 -10.64 5.79
C LEU A 8 -8.53 -9.84 4.70
N ILE A 9 -7.91 -10.53 3.73
CA ILE A 9 -7.22 -9.89 2.60
C ILE A 9 -8.21 -9.10 1.73
N ARG A 10 -9.40 -9.66 1.45
CA ARG A 10 -10.44 -8.96 0.70
C ARG A 10 -10.97 -7.73 1.46
N VAL A 11 -11.12 -7.83 2.78
CA VAL A 11 -11.50 -6.67 3.60
C VAL A 11 -10.42 -5.59 3.51
N ALA A 12 -9.15 -5.95 3.66
CA ALA A 12 -8.04 -5.01 3.50
C ALA A 12 -7.98 -4.38 2.09
N GLU A 13 -8.24 -5.17 1.05
CA GLU A 13 -8.32 -4.69 -0.33
C GLU A 13 -9.45 -3.66 -0.52
N VAL A 14 -10.65 -3.94 0.00
CA VAL A 14 -11.80 -3.02 -0.07
C VAL A 14 -11.54 -1.76 0.76
N VAL A 15 -10.98 -1.91 1.96
CA VAL A 15 -10.60 -0.78 2.82
C VAL A 15 -9.62 0.11 2.09
N ALA A 16 -8.56 -0.44 1.48
CA ALA A 16 -7.59 0.36 0.72
C ALA A 16 -8.24 1.13 -0.44
N LEU A 17 -9.17 0.52 -1.17
CA LEU A 17 -9.89 1.18 -2.26
C LEU A 17 -10.77 2.33 -1.76
N VAL A 18 -11.61 2.07 -0.76
CA VAL A 18 -12.53 3.07 -0.20
C VAL A 18 -11.74 4.21 0.45
N ALA A 19 -10.72 3.86 1.24
CA ALA A 19 -9.86 4.83 1.90
C ALA A 19 -9.13 5.71 0.88
N THR A 20 -8.63 5.15 -0.23
CA THR A 20 -8.05 5.97 -1.33
C THR A 20 -9.04 7.02 -1.83
N GLY A 21 -10.30 6.63 -2.10
CA GLY A 21 -11.32 7.56 -2.57
C GLY A 21 -11.62 8.67 -1.56
N VAL A 22 -11.68 8.31 -0.27
CA VAL A 22 -11.87 9.27 0.84
C VAL A 22 -10.67 10.22 0.92
N ALA A 23 -9.44 9.71 0.84
CA ALA A 23 -8.23 10.53 0.89
C ALA A 23 -8.20 11.58 -0.23
N PHE A 24 -8.48 11.20 -1.47
CA PHE A 24 -8.56 12.15 -2.58
C PHE A 24 -9.68 13.18 -2.39
N SER A 25 -10.84 12.76 -1.87
CA SER A 25 -11.96 13.65 -1.60
C SER A 25 -11.61 14.69 -0.53
N VAL A 26 -10.98 14.25 0.58
CA VAL A 26 -10.55 15.15 1.66
C VAL A 26 -9.42 16.08 1.20
N ALA A 27 -8.45 15.59 0.43
CA ALA A 27 -7.40 16.43 -0.15
C ALA A 27 -7.99 17.50 -1.09
N THR A 28 -8.95 17.13 -1.94
CA THR A 28 -9.64 18.07 -2.84
C THR A 28 -10.44 19.11 -2.05
N TYR A 29 -11.16 18.67 -1.02
CA TYR A 29 -11.93 19.56 -0.15
C TYR A 29 -11.03 20.54 0.60
N ALA A 30 -9.96 20.06 1.23
CA ALA A 30 -8.99 20.89 1.95
C ALA A 30 -8.29 21.92 1.03
N HIS A 31 -8.00 21.53 -0.21
CA HIS A 31 -7.42 22.43 -1.20
C HIS A 31 -8.39 23.54 -1.65
N THR A 32 -9.67 23.21 -1.81
CA THR A 32 -10.70 24.15 -2.29
C THR A 32 -11.29 25.03 -1.20
N HIS A 33 -11.16 24.62 0.07
CA HIS A 33 -11.69 25.34 1.23
C HIS A 33 -10.57 25.62 2.26
N PRO A 34 -9.58 26.45 1.91
CA PRO A 34 -8.43 26.72 2.79
C PRO A 34 -8.80 27.47 4.08
N ALA A 35 -10.01 28.04 4.15
CA ALA A 35 -10.56 28.69 5.35
C ALA A 35 -11.47 27.77 6.18
N ALA A 36 -11.64 26.49 5.80
CA ALA A 36 -12.45 25.55 6.55
C ALA A 36 -11.86 25.33 7.96
N THR A 37 -12.72 25.38 8.96
CA THR A 37 -12.37 25.14 10.38
C THR A 37 -12.55 23.67 10.78
N GLU A 38 -12.80 22.78 9.81
CA GLU A 38 -13.01 21.35 10.04
C GLU A 38 -11.72 20.68 10.58
N PRO A 39 -11.82 19.74 11.53
CA PRO A 39 -10.66 19.08 12.10
C PRO A 39 -10.13 18.00 11.15
N PHE A 40 -9.40 18.42 10.12
CA PHE A 40 -8.72 17.51 9.18
C PHE A 40 -7.78 16.50 9.87
N GLU A 41 -7.26 16.85 11.04
CA GLU A 41 -6.41 16.01 11.87
C GLU A 41 -7.08 14.66 12.19
N LEU A 42 -8.35 14.66 12.61
CA LEU A 42 -9.05 13.42 12.94
C LEU A 42 -9.21 12.51 11.73
N ALA A 43 -9.52 13.10 10.57
CA ALA A 43 -9.61 12.36 9.31
C ALA A 43 -8.25 11.74 8.96
N VAL A 44 -7.16 12.49 9.10
CA VAL A 44 -5.80 11.99 8.85
C VAL A 44 -5.42 10.86 9.80
N ILE A 45 -5.72 10.98 11.10
CA ILE A 45 -5.48 9.91 12.09
C ILE A 45 -6.28 8.65 11.75
N ALA A 46 -7.57 8.79 11.43
CA ALA A 46 -8.41 7.65 11.04
C ALA A 46 -7.86 6.96 9.78
N MET A 47 -7.44 7.74 8.80
CA MET A 47 -6.87 7.23 7.54
C MET A 47 -5.52 6.56 7.76
N PHE A 48 -4.68 7.09 8.64
CA PHE A 48 -3.43 6.44 9.02
C PHE A 48 -3.67 5.07 9.67
N ALA A 49 -4.68 4.94 10.54
CA ALA A 49 -5.04 3.65 11.13
C ALA A 49 -5.51 2.63 10.07
N LEU A 50 -6.30 3.07 9.09
CA LEU A 50 -6.73 2.23 7.96
C LEU A 50 -5.55 1.83 7.05
N ASP A 51 -4.58 2.72 6.89
CA ASP A 51 -3.34 2.44 6.15
C ASP A 51 -2.51 1.38 6.88
N MET A 52 -2.26 1.55 8.18
CA MET A 52 -1.56 0.54 8.99
C MET A 52 -2.22 -0.84 8.92
N PHE A 53 -3.55 -0.90 8.88
CA PHE A 53 -4.27 -2.14 8.67
C PHE A 53 -4.01 -2.73 7.26
N SER A 54 -4.25 -1.95 6.20
CA SER A 54 -4.24 -2.46 4.83
C SER A 54 -2.82 -2.68 4.30
N PHE A 55 -1.97 -1.66 4.44
CA PHE A 55 -0.56 -1.69 4.08
C PHE A 55 0.22 -2.66 4.97
N GLY A 56 -0.10 -2.75 6.26
CA GLY A 56 0.48 -3.74 7.17
C GLY A 56 0.21 -5.18 6.71
N ILE A 57 -1.03 -5.48 6.30
CA ILE A 57 -1.39 -6.78 5.71
C ILE A 57 -0.62 -7.02 4.41
N ALA A 58 -0.51 -6.01 3.53
CA ALA A 58 0.27 -6.12 2.29
C ALA A 58 1.76 -6.43 2.57
N CYS A 59 2.37 -5.74 3.52
CA CYS A 59 3.75 -5.99 3.96
C CYS A 59 3.92 -7.40 4.55
N ALA A 60 2.98 -7.85 5.39
CA ALA A 60 3.00 -9.20 5.94
C ALA A 60 2.89 -10.28 4.84
N LEU A 61 2.03 -10.07 3.84
CA LEU A 61 1.91 -10.94 2.67
C LEU A 61 3.17 -10.96 1.81
N ALA A 62 3.79 -9.79 1.58
CA ALA A 62 5.06 -9.71 0.86
C ALA A 62 6.18 -10.45 1.62
N GLY A 63 6.22 -10.31 2.96
CA GLY A 63 7.14 -11.05 3.82
C GLY A 63 6.92 -12.56 3.77
N GLU A 64 5.65 -12.99 3.77
CA GLU A 64 5.28 -14.40 3.61
C GLU A 64 5.73 -14.93 2.24
N PHE A 65 5.44 -14.21 1.15
CA PHE A 65 5.88 -14.54 -0.19
C PHE A 65 7.41 -14.73 -0.26
N VAL A 66 8.18 -13.78 0.28
CA VAL A 66 9.65 -13.86 0.33
C VAL A 66 10.11 -15.14 1.01
N ARG A 67 9.51 -15.51 2.16
CA ARG A 67 9.84 -16.74 2.89
C ARG A 67 9.49 -18.00 2.10
N SER A 68 8.40 -17.98 1.33
CA SER A 68 8.00 -19.13 0.49
C SER A 68 8.93 -19.30 -0.73
N VAL A 69 9.32 -18.21 -1.41
CA VAL A 69 10.15 -18.30 -2.63
C VAL A 69 11.66 -18.33 -2.36
N ARG A 70 12.10 -17.93 -1.16
CA ARG A 70 13.51 -18.00 -0.74
C ARG A 70 13.69 -18.91 0.46
N GLN A 71 14.48 -19.94 0.26
CA GLN A 71 15.07 -20.75 1.32
C GLN A 71 16.60 -20.54 1.25
N PRO A 72 17.12 -19.42 1.76
CA PRO A 72 18.54 -19.12 1.66
C PRO A 72 19.35 -20.16 2.44
N THR A 73 20.27 -20.82 1.75
CA THR A 73 21.15 -21.85 2.34
C THR A 73 22.43 -21.25 2.93
N THR A 74 22.79 -20.01 2.54
CA THR A 74 23.98 -19.31 3.02
C THR A 74 23.64 -17.91 3.57
N LEU A 75 24.51 -17.38 4.44
CA LEU A 75 24.39 -16.01 4.98
C LEU A 75 24.40 -14.93 3.89
N PRO A 76 25.30 -14.95 2.88
CA PRO A 76 25.28 -13.98 1.78
C PRO A 76 23.97 -13.97 0.98
N ASP A 77 23.33 -15.13 0.80
CA ASP A 77 22.06 -15.23 0.07
C ASP A 77 20.89 -14.55 0.79
N ARG A 78 20.99 -14.34 2.12
CA ARG A 78 19.99 -13.57 2.87
C ARG A 78 19.97 -12.09 2.47
N TYR A 79 21.11 -11.53 2.06
CA TYR A 79 21.24 -10.12 1.73
C TYR A 79 21.06 -9.81 0.24
N ARG A 80 21.08 -10.81 -0.65
CA ARG A 80 20.74 -10.58 -2.06
C ARG A 80 19.30 -10.08 -2.15
N GLY A 81 18.97 -9.16 -3.06
CA GLY A 81 17.58 -8.78 -3.33
C GLY A 81 16.76 -9.87 -4.02
N LEU A 82 15.44 -9.70 -4.11
CA LEU A 82 14.63 -10.52 -5.02
C LEU A 82 14.99 -10.18 -6.47
N SER A 83 15.01 -11.19 -7.36
CA SER A 83 15.08 -10.93 -8.80
C SER A 83 13.80 -10.23 -9.26
N SER A 84 13.88 -9.46 -10.34
CA SER A 84 12.72 -8.82 -10.97
C SER A 84 11.60 -9.82 -11.27
N ALA A 85 11.96 -11.01 -11.76
CA ALA A 85 11.03 -12.08 -12.07
C ALA A 85 10.25 -12.58 -10.83
N LYS A 86 10.92 -12.69 -9.66
CA LYS A 86 10.25 -13.00 -8.38
C LYS A 86 9.33 -11.87 -7.92
N ILE A 87 9.69 -10.61 -8.15
CA ILE A 87 8.81 -9.47 -7.83
C ILE A 87 7.55 -9.52 -8.69
N THR A 88 7.66 -9.81 -9.99
CA THR A 88 6.47 -10.02 -10.85
C THR A 88 5.61 -11.19 -10.39
N GLY A 89 6.21 -12.25 -9.83
CA GLY A 89 5.49 -13.38 -9.22
C GLY A 89 4.55 -12.95 -8.08
N LEU A 90 4.95 -11.97 -7.25
CA LEU A 90 4.12 -11.42 -6.17
C LEU A 90 2.81 -10.82 -6.71
N PHE A 91 2.86 -10.20 -7.89
CA PHE A 91 1.74 -9.52 -8.53
C PHE A 91 1.06 -10.34 -9.62
N LYS A 92 1.39 -11.63 -9.76
CA LYS A 92 0.94 -12.48 -10.88
C LYS A 92 -0.58 -12.48 -11.03
N TRP A 93 -1.30 -12.63 -9.91
CA TRP A 93 -2.76 -12.71 -9.88
C TRP A 93 -3.45 -11.35 -9.65
N ALA A 94 -2.69 -10.26 -9.55
CA ALA A 94 -3.27 -8.93 -9.35
C ALA A 94 -4.04 -8.47 -10.60
N PRO A 95 -5.22 -7.87 -10.44
CA PRO A 95 -5.90 -7.18 -11.53
C PRO A 95 -4.99 -6.14 -12.19
N ILE A 96 -5.07 -6.00 -13.51
CA ILE A 96 -4.27 -5.01 -14.27
C ILE A 96 -4.52 -3.59 -13.74
N ALA A 97 -5.78 -3.27 -13.44
CA ALA A 97 -6.15 -1.98 -12.86
C ALA A 97 -5.37 -1.65 -11.59
N TYR A 98 -5.08 -2.63 -10.72
CA TYR A 98 -4.34 -2.38 -9.48
C TYR A 98 -2.85 -2.17 -9.73
N LYS A 99 -2.28 -2.87 -10.72
CA LYS A 99 -0.90 -2.63 -11.16
C LYS A 99 -0.74 -1.20 -11.69
N LEU A 100 -1.70 -0.73 -12.48
CA LEU A 100 -1.74 0.66 -12.95
C LEU A 100 -1.93 1.63 -11.78
N ALA A 101 -2.78 1.28 -10.80
CA ALA A 101 -3.00 2.09 -9.63
C ALA A 101 -1.72 2.29 -8.79
N ALA A 102 -0.85 1.28 -8.69
CA ALA A 102 0.46 1.43 -8.05
C ALA A 102 1.43 2.34 -8.82
N ILE A 103 1.34 2.38 -10.16
CA ILE A 103 2.10 3.36 -10.96
C ILE A 103 1.58 4.78 -10.66
N VAL A 104 0.26 4.95 -10.65
CA VAL A 104 -0.39 6.22 -10.26
C VAL A 104 0.03 6.63 -8.84
N ALA A 105 0.10 5.68 -7.90
CA ALA A 105 0.56 5.92 -6.55
C ALA A 105 1.97 6.53 -6.50
N ILE A 106 2.92 5.96 -7.25
CA ILE A 106 4.29 6.47 -7.34
C ILE A 106 4.27 7.90 -7.86
N ILE A 107 3.52 8.17 -8.92
CA ILE A 107 3.40 9.52 -9.51
C ILE A 107 2.83 10.50 -8.48
N VAL A 108 1.74 10.14 -7.79
CA VAL A 108 1.11 10.98 -6.76
C VAL A 108 2.08 11.28 -5.63
N VAL A 109 2.78 10.28 -5.10
CA VAL A 109 3.76 10.44 -4.01
C VAL A 109 4.92 11.33 -4.43
N VAL A 110 5.47 11.12 -5.64
CA VAL A 110 6.59 11.92 -6.16
C VAL A 110 6.16 13.38 -6.37
N ILE A 111 5.02 13.62 -7.01
CA ILE A 111 4.50 14.99 -7.21
C ILE A 111 4.23 15.66 -5.86
N THR A 112 3.59 14.96 -4.93
CA THR A 112 3.31 15.47 -3.57
C THR A 112 4.60 15.83 -2.83
N GLY A 113 5.64 15.01 -2.96
CA GLY A 113 6.96 15.29 -2.39
C GLY A 113 7.64 16.51 -2.99
N PHE A 114 7.48 16.77 -4.28
CA PHE A 114 8.01 17.98 -4.90
C PHE A 114 7.19 19.25 -4.59
N THR A 115 5.88 19.14 -4.41
CA THR A 115 5.00 20.31 -4.24
C THR A 115 4.78 20.71 -2.79
N ILE A 116 4.64 19.74 -1.88
CA ILE A 116 4.33 19.95 -0.46
C ILE A 116 5.54 19.65 0.42
N GLY A 117 6.47 18.81 -0.06
CA GLY A 117 7.63 18.39 0.73
C GLY A 117 7.30 17.24 1.68
N SER A 118 8.12 17.09 2.72
CA SER A 118 7.87 16.12 3.79
C SER A 118 6.77 16.62 4.72
N VAL A 119 5.81 15.75 5.02
CA VAL A 119 4.81 16.01 6.07
C VAL A 119 5.35 15.51 7.40
N GLU A 120 5.48 16.40 8.37
CA GLU A 120 5.81 16.05 9.75
C GLU A 120 4.52 15.68 10.50
N TRP A 121 4.51 14.48 11.10
CA TRP A 121 3.34 13.92 11.80
C TRP A 121 3.29 14.30 13.28
N SER A 122 4.38 14.89 13.80
CA SER A 122 4.48 15.39 15.17
C SER A 122 5.12 16.77 15.12
N SER A 123 4.31 17.82 15.20
CA SER A 123 4.80 19.18 15.33
C SER A 123 3.98 19.92 16.39
N SER A 124 4.58 20.93 17.01
CA SER A 124 3.88 21.85 17.93
C SER A 124 3.08 22.92 17.19
N GLU A 125 3.09 22.92 15.87
CA GLU A 125 2.40 23.89 15.03
C GLU A 125 0.95 23.45 14.77
N ALA A 126 0.08 24.42 14.50
CA ALA A 126 -1.32 24.14 14.21
C ALA A 126 -1.47 23.37 12.89
N PHE A 127 -2.30 22.32 12.89
CA PHE A 127 -2.54 21.49 11.72
C PHE A 127 -3.24 22.29 10.61
N THR A 128 -2.52 22.57 9.51
CA THR A 128 -3.03 23.40 8.42
C THR A 128 -3.76 22.58 7.35
N PRO A 129 -4.69 23.17 6.58
CA PRO A 129 -5.32 22.50 5.43
C PRO A 129 -4.30 22.01 4.40
N GLN A 130 -3.17 22.71 4.22
CA GLN A 130 -2.13 22.30 3.29
C GLN A 130 -1.38 21.03 3.77
N LEU A 131 -1.14 20.90 5.07
CA LEU A 131 -0.64 19.67 5.66
C LEU A 131 -1.65 18.52 5.48
N ALA A 132 -2.95 18.80 5.63
CA ALA A 132 -4.00 17.82 5.37
C ALA A 132 -3.97 17.30 3.92
N VAL A 133 -3.82 18.19 2.94
CA VAL A 133 -3.69 17.82 1.52
C VAL A 133 -2.49 16.88 1.33
N GLY A 134 -1.31 17.26 1.84
CA GLY A 134 -0.10 16.44 1.71
C GLY A 134 -0.25 15.08 2.37
N ALA A 135 -0.70 15.06 3.63
CA ALA A 135 -0.91 13.83 4.39
C ALA A 135 -1.87 12.87 3.67
N MET A 136 -3.01 13.38 3.20
CA MET A 136 -4.00 12.57 2.49
C MET A 136 -3.48 12.05 1.15
N LEU A 137 -2.74 12.84 0.37
CA LEU A 137 -2.16 12.38 -0.88
C LEU A 137 -1.08 11.30 -0.68
N TYR A 138 -0.25 11.43 0.36
CA TYR A 138 0.68 10.37 0.74
C TYR A 138 -0.06 9.08 1.13
N LEU A 139 -1.07 9.18 2.00
CA LEU A 139 -1.87 8.03 2.43
C LEU A 139 -2.58 7.37 1.24
N ALA A 140 -3.17 8.15 0.32
CA ALA A 140 -3.74 7.64 -0.92
C ALA A 140 -2.71 6.85 -1.75
N GLY A 141 -1.48 7.36 -1.84
CA GLY A 141 -0.36 6.66 -2.45
C GLY A 141 -0.09 5.30 -1.80
N PHE A 142 0.00 5.23 -0.48
CA PHE A 142 0.24 3.97 0.23
C PHE A 142 -0.88 2.95 0.01
N PHE A 143 -2.15 3.37 0.11
CA PHE A 143 -3.30 2.50 -0.18
C PHE A 143 -3.26 1.94 -1.60
N LEU A 144 -3.04 2.80 -2.60
CA LEU A 144 -2.95 2.39 -4.00
C LEU A 144 -1.78 1.44 -4.24
N PHE A 145 -0.63 1.69 -3.60
CA PHE A 145 0.55 0.86 -3.72
C PHE A 145 0.38 -0.53 -3.07
N ALA A 146 -0.49 -0.66 -2.06
CA ALA A 146 -0.82 -1.95 -1.45
C ALA A 146 -1.71 -2.84 -2.35
N LEU A 147 -2.54 -2.24 -3.21
CA LEU A 147 -3.56 -2.97 -4.00
C LEU A 147 -3.02 -4.13 -4.85
N PRO A 148 -1.87 -4.04 -5.56
CA PRO A 148 -1.34 -5.18 -6.29
C PRO A 148 -1.04 -6.38 -5.40
N VAL A 149 -0.49 -6.17 -4.19
CA VAL A 149 -0.17 -7.27 -3.27
C VAL A 149 -1.45 -7.89 -2.75
N LEU A 150 -2.36 -7.06 -2.20
CA LEU A 150 -3.63 -7.50 -1.65
C LEU A 150 -4.48 -8.21 -2.71
N GLY A 151 -4.61 -7.60 -3.88
CA GLY A 151 -5.42 -8.12 -4.97
C GLY A 151 -4.87 -9.43 -5.55
N SER A 152 -3.54 -9.57 -5.62
CA SER A 152 -2.90 -10.83 -6.02
C SER A 152 -3.16 -11.92 -4.99
N ALA A 153 -2.91 -11.66 -3.70
CA ALA A 153 -3.09 -12.65 -2.64
C ALA A 153 -4.56 -13.07 -2.47
N ALA A 154 -5.51 -12.14 -2.65
CA ALA A 154 -6.95 -12.40 -2.56
C ALA A 154 -7.47 -13.34 -3.66
N ARG A 155 -6.79 -13.36 -4.82
CA ARG A 155 -7.22 -14.09 -6.03
C ARG A 155 -6.35 -15.30 -6.34
N MET A 156 -5.17 -15.41 -5.74
CA MET A 156 -4.30 -16.58 -5.85
C MET A 156 -5.01 -17.83 -5.33
N PRO A 157 -4.99 -18.95 -6.08
CA PRO A 157 -5.54 -20.22 -5.62
C PRO A 157 -4.69 -20.78 -4.47
N GLY A 158 -5.27 -21.03 -3.29
CA GLY A 158 -4.50 -21.51 -2.12
C GLY A 158 -3.58 -20.46 -1.51
N ALA A 159 -2.55 -20.91 -0.78
CA ALA A 159 -1.53 -20.07 -0.14
C ALA A 159 -0.27 -19.91 -0.99
N TYR A 160 0.64 -19.03 -0.58
CA TYR A 160 1.90 -18.82 -1.30
C TYR A 160 2.75 -20.08 -1.35
N GLU A 161 2.76 -20.87 -0.28
CA GLU A 161 3.46 -22.16 -0.20
C GLU A 161 2.97 -23.16 -1.25
N ASP A 162 1.65 -23.22 -1.46
CA ASP A 162 1.04 -24.13 -2.44
C ASP A 162 1.44 -23.80 -3.89
N ASN A 163 1.85 -22.54 -4.14
CA ASN A 163 2.17 -22.04 -5.47
C ASN A 163 3.67 -21.84 -5.70
N VAL A 164 4.54 -22.28 -4.78
CA VAL A 164 5.99 -22.04 -4.89
C VAL A 164 6.58 -22.55 -6.20
N ALA A 165 6.13 -23.71 -6.70
CA ALA A 165 6.62 -24.25 -7.96
C ALA A 165 6.27 -23.36 -9.16
N VAL A 166 5.06 -22.80 -9.20
CA VAL A 166 4.61 -21.87 -10.22
C VAL A 166 5.39 -20.55 -10.11
N LEU A 167 5.56 -20.06 -8.89
CA LEU A 167 6.29 -18.84 -8.59
C LEU A 167 7.79 -18.93 -8.87
N ARG A 168 8.37 -20.15 -8.86
CA ARG A 168 9.78 -20.41 -9.18
C ARG A 168 10.03 -20.64 -10.67
N ARG A 169 9.06 -21.19 -11.41
CA ARG A 169 9.20 -21.45 -12.86
C ARG A 169 9.14 -20.18 -13.70
N ASP A 170 8.39 -19.19 -13.24
CA ASP A 170 8.28 -17.89 -13.89
C ASP A 170 9.32 -16.87 -13.36
N ALA A 171 10.29 -17.33 -12.57
CA ALA A 171 11.31 -16.53 -11.86
C ALA A 171 12.74 -16.80 -12.33
#